data_AF-A0A443XPS5-F1
#
_entry.id   AF-A0A443XPS5-F1
#
_cell.length_a   1.000
_cell.length_b   1.000
_cell.length_c   1.000
_cell.angle_alpha   90.00
_cell.angle_beta   90.00
_cell.angle_gamma   90.00
#
_symmetry.space_group_name_H-M   'P 1'
#
loop_
_entity.id
_entity.type
_entity.pdbx_description
1 polymer ?
#
loop_
_entity_poly.entity_id
_entity_poly.type
_entity_poly.pdbx_seq_one_letter_code
_entity_poly.pdbx_strand_id
1 'polypeptide(L)'
;MAGRGANHNVEHRFSGPQIETVDDGWSQSDWDAAFAASAPRTEVTEISARSIISYNDSPDLPFGRSINPYQGCEHGCIYCYARPSHAYLELSPGLDFESKLFAKINAAELLRREFAKPAYQPQTIVLGANTDPYQPIEHHYRLTRELLTVMLAHRHPVGLITKSAMILRDLDLLTELAREGLCQVMVSVTTLNETLRRQLEPRASTGVGRIKVIERLAKAGVPVGVLAAPMIPRLNEPELEQIIKAAVDAGAGCADYILLRLPHELTTLFCDWLDTHYPGQKEAILNQLRASRGGALNSATFGSRMRGEGQFADLLAQRFRLISRRLQLGKRHVALNTAAFIRPGEQLRLF
;
A
#
# COMPACT_ATOMS: atom_id res chain seq x y z
N MET A 1 10.74 8.86 16.88
CA MET A 1 10.63 7.47 17.40
C MET A 1 11.24 6.51 16.38
N ALA A 2 12.12 5.58 16.78
CA ALA A 2 12.69 4.61 15.85
C ALA A 2 11.60 3.64 15.35
N GLY A 3 11.57 3.37 14.04
CA GLY A 3 10.62 2.42 13.45
C GLY A 3 9.20 2.97 13.19
N ARG A 4 8.97 4.28 13.38
CA ARG A 4 7.67 4.94 13.19
C ARG A 4 7.74 5.99 12.09
N GLY A 5 6.65 6.13 11.33
CA GLY A 5 6.57 7.06 10.21
C GLY A 5 6.02 8.42 10.61
N ALA A 6 4.91 8.41 11.36
CA ALA A 6 4.39 9.61 11.99
C ALA A 6 5.19 9.90 13.26
N ASN A 7 5.43 11.18 13.54
CA ASN A 7 6.13 11.61 14.75
C ASN A 7 5.17 11.80 15.94
N HIS A 8 3.88 12.02 15.68
CA HIS A 8 2.86 12.29 16.69
C HIS A 8 1.46 11.92 16.18
N ASN A 9 0.47 11.97 17.07
CA ASN A 9 -0.96 11.90 16.72
C ASN A 9 -1.48 13.30 16.38
N VAL A 10 -2.19 13.42 15.27
CA VAL A 10 -2.92 14.63 14.86
C VAL A 10 -4.40 14.47 15.17
N GLU A 11 -5.08 15.59 15.42
CA GLU A 11 -6.54 15.63 15.45
C GLU A 11 -7.11 15.21 14.09
N HIS A 12 -8.25 14.54 14.11
CA HIS A 12 -8.92 14.07 12.91
C HIS A 12 -10.23 14.81 12.69
N ARG A 13 -10.72 14.83 11.45
CA ARG A 13 -11.94 15.58 11.06
C ARG A 13 -13.24 15.30 11.84
N PHE A 14 -13.30 14.20 12.60
CA PHE A 14 -14.44 13.86 13.47
C PHE A 14 -14.18 14.06 14.97
N SER A 15 -13.05 14.68 15.35
CA SER A 15 -12.70 14.89 16.75
C SER A 15 -13.65 15.91 17.39
N GLY A 16 -14.21 15.57 18.55
CA GLY A 16 -14.89 16.54 19.43
C GLY A 16 -13.90 17.35 20.27
N PRO A 17 -14.37 18.22 21.18
CA PRO A 17 -13.51 18.96 22.10
C PRO A 17 -12.65 18.00 22.91
N GLN A 18 -11.33 18.14 22.84
CA GLN A 18 -10.37 17.34 23.60
C GLN A 18 -10.03 18.05 24.92
N ILE A 19 -9.87 17.28 25.99
CA ILE A 19 -9.28 17.76 27.23
C ILE A 19 -7.81 17.36 27.17
N GLU A 20 -6.92 18.34 27.03
CA GLU A 20 -5.48 18.10 27.09
C GLU A 20 -5.07 17.87 28.54
N THR A 21 -4.75 16.63 28.88
CA THR A 21 -4.12 16.32 30.16
C THR A 21 -2.64 16.69 30.06
N VAL A 22 -2.28 17.84 30.62
CA VAL A 22 -0.89 18.26 30.75
C VAL A 22 -0.29 17.53 31.95
N ASP A 23 0.80 16.80 31.73
CA ASP A 23 1.63 16.24 32.79
C ASP A 23 2.26 17.40 33.59
N ASP A 24 2.04 17.42 34.90
CA ASP A 24 2.53 18.49 35.79
C ASP A 24 4.03 18.37 36.10
N GLY A 25 4.70 17.34 35.57
CA GLY A 25 6.13 17.12 35.70
C GLY A 25 6.52 16.38 36.98
N TRP A 26 5.55 15.82 37.72
CA TRP A 26 5.79 15.09 38.97
C TRP A 26 5.58 13.58 38.82
N SER A 27 6.37 12.93 37.95
CA SER A 27 7.01 11.63 38.20
C SER A 27 7.51 10.97 36.90
N GLN A 28 8.82 11.03 36.69
CA GLN A 28 9.55 9.92 36.09
C GLN A 28 11.02 10.08 36.47
N SER A 29 11.61 9.05 37.06
CA SER A 29 13.05 9.04 37.29
C SER A 29 13.75 8.93 35.93
N ASP A 30 14.86 9.66 35.72
CA ASP A 30 15.66 9.62 34.48
C ASP A 30 16.09 8.19 34.07
N TRP A 31 15.95 7.21 34.97
CA TRP A 31 16.21 5.80 34.78
C TRP A 31 15.13 5.04 33.99
N ASP A 32 13.86 5.46 34.03
CA ASP A 32 12.77 4.78 33.32
C ASP A 32 12.71 5.18 31.82
N ALA A 33 13.20 6.37 31.47
CA ALA A 33 13.26 6.86 30.09
C ALA A 33 14.26 6.08 29.21
N ALA A 34 15.26 5.45 29.82
CA ALA A 34 16.34 4.75 29.12
C ALA A 34 15.95 3.35 28.59
N PHE A 35 14.78 2.80 28.98
CA PHE A 35 14.35 1.44 28.61
C PHE A 35 13.11 1.39 27.70
N ALA A 36 12.82 2.45 26.95
CA ALA A 36 11.70 2.49 26.02
C ALA A 36 12.02 1.73 24.72
N ALA A 37 11.70 0.44 24.68
CA ALA A 37 11.57 -0.33 23.45
C ALA A 37 10.50 0.33 22.55
N SER A 38 10.93 1.21 21.63
CA SER A 38 10.13 1.92 20.60
C SER A 38 8.65 2.04 20.94
N ALA A 39 8.34 2.85 21.96
CA ALA A 39 6.96 3.24 22.27
C ALA A 39 6.41 4.16 21.16
N PRO A 40 5.10 4.10 20.83
CA PRO A 40 4.11 3.14 21.33
C PRO A 40 4.34 1.73 20.77
N ARG A 41 4.00 0.69 21.55
CA ARG A 41 3.95 -0.69 21.04
C ARG A 41 2.81 -0.81 20.02
N THR A 42 2.95 -1.72 19.06
CA THR A 42 1.82 -2.04 18.17
C THR A 42 0.84 -2.95 18.90
N GLU A 43 -0.41 -2.52 18.98
CA GLU A 43 -1.57 -3.25 19.47
C GLU A 43 -2.40 -3.71 18.28
N VAL A 44 -2.85 -4.96 18.30
CA VAL A 44 -3.72 -5.52 17.27
C VAL A 44 -4.98 -6.08 17.90
N THR A 45 -6.12 -5.53 17.49
CA THR A 45 -7.44 -5.98 17.91
C THR A 45 -8.00 -6.95 16.88
N GLU A 46 -8.32 -8.16 17.29
CA GLU A 46 -9.02 -9.12 16.44
C GLU A 46 -10.50 -8.72 16.31
N ILE A 47 -11.00 -8.66 15.09
CA ILE A 47 -12.38 -8.28 14.79
C ILE A 47 -13.06 -9.29 13.87
N SER A 48 -14.37 -9.45 14.07
CA SER A 48 -15.23 -10.14 13.11
C SER A 48 -15.86 -9.11 12.17
N ALA A 49 -15.44 -9.11 10.90
CA ALA A 49 -16.00 -8.23 9.89
C ALA A 49 -17.38 -8.71 9.43
N ARG A 50 -18.20 -7.79 8.92
CA ARG A 50 -19.51 -8.12 8.29
C ARG A 50 -19.36 -8.50 6.81
N SER A 51 -18.37 -7.94 6.14
CA SER A 51 -17.99 -8.22 4.75
C SER A 51 -16.49 -8.07 4.59
N ILE A 52 -15.92 -8.75 3.58
CA ILE A 52 -14.48 -8.70 3.31
C ILE A 52 -14.12 -7.95 2.01
N ILE A 53 -15.00 -8.01 1.00
CA ILE A 53 -14.82 -7.30 -0.27
C ILE A 53 -15.31 -5.86 -0.15
N SER A 54 -14.44 -4.92 -0.48
CA SER A 54 -14.76 -3.51 -0.68
C SER A 54 -14.88 -3.22 -2.17
N TYR A 55 -15.91 -2.44 -2.54
CA TYR A 55 -16.22 -2.07 -3.92
C TYR A 55 -15.89 -0.59 -4.16
N ASN A 56 -15.48 -0.27 -5.38
CA ASN A 56 -15.28 1.11 -5.83
C ASN A 56 -15.63 1.25 -7.32
N ASP A 57 -15.99 2.45 -7.73
CA ASP A 57 -16.36 2.85 -9.08
C ASP A 57 -15.37 3.87 -9.68
N SER A 58 -14.15 3.94 -9.12
CA SER A 58 -13.21 4.96 -9.50
C SER A 58 -12.66 4.72 -10.92
N PRO A 59 -12.72 5.72 -11.82
CA PRO A 59 -12.18 5.57 -13.18
C PRO A 59 -10.64 5.55 -13.20
N ASP A 60 -9.99 5.96 -12.12
CA ASP A 60 -8.52 5.96 -12.00
C ASP A 60 -7.96 4.61 -11.58
N LEU A 61 -8.81 3.73 -11.06
CA LEU A 61 -8.42 2.42 -10.61
C LEU A 61 -8.80 1.38 -11.68
N PRO A 62 -7.86 0.50 -12.06
CA PRO A 62 -8.10 -0.55 -13.04
C PRO A 62 -8.83 -1.77 -12.44
N PHE A 63 -9.39 -1.63 -11.25
CA PHE A 63 -10.10 -2.66 -10.52
C PHE A 63 -11.25 -2.06 -9.71
N GLY A 64 -12.40 -2.74 -9.70
CA GLY A 64 -13.57 -2.33 -8.91
C GLY A 64 -13.67 -2.98 -7.52
N ARG A 65 -12.80 -3.95 -7.21
CA ARG A 65 -12.90 -4.77 -5.99
C ARG A 65 -11.56 -4.90 -5.28
N SER A 66 -11.58 -4.81 -3.96
CA SER A 66 -10.40 -5.02 -3.14
C SER A 66 -10.73 -5.73 -1.83
N ILE A 67 -9.72 -6.36 -1.24
CA ILE A 67 -9.78 -6.89 0.13
C ILE A 67 -8.60 -6.33 0.91
N ASN A 68 -8.88 -5.85 2.12
CA ASN A 68 -7.88 -5.45 3.09
C ASN A 68 -8.10 -6.30 4.35
N PRO A 69 -7.25 -7.32 4.62
CA PRO A 69 -7.39 -8.19 5.78
C PRO A 69 -7.15 -7.43 7.10
N TYR A 70 -6.45 -6.30 7.03
CA TYR A 70 -6.12 -5.44 8.15
C TYR A 70 -6.65 -4.03 7.99
N GLN A 71 -6.93 -3.36 9.10
CA GLN A 71 -7.08 -1.90 9.16
C GLN A 71 -5.88 -1.30 9.88
N GLY A 72 -5.29 -0.28 9.28
CA GLY A 72 -3.98 0.26 9.67
C GLY A 72 -2.81 -0.51 9.07
N CYS A 73 -1.62 0.06 9.13
CA CYS A 73 -0.43 -0.58 8.56
C CYS A 73 0.86 -0.28 9.33
N GLU A 74 1.51 -1.33 9.84
CA GLU A 74 2.79 -1.24 10.55
C GLU A 74 3.96 -0.76 9.71
N HIS A 75 3.85 -0.76 8.37
CA HIS A 75 4.88 -0.18 7.52
C HIS A 75 5.17 1.29 7.86
N GLY A 76 4.16 1.99 8.39
CA GLY A 76 4.31 3.37 8.87
C GLY A 76 4.71 4.33 7.74
N CYS A 77 4.14 4.18 6.53
CA CYS A 77 4.52 5.10 5.46
C CYS A 77 3.93 6.49 5.75
N ILE A 78 4.75 7.53 5.91
CA ILE A 78 4.25 8.87 6.27
C ILE A 78 3.27 9.44 5.23
N TYR A 79 3.50 9.11 3.96
CA TYR A 79 2.68 9.53 2.81
C TYR A 79 1.43 8.65 2.57
N CYS A 80 1.13 7.69 3.45
CA CYS A 80 0.11 6.68 3.18
C CYS A 80 -1.30 7.29 3.11
N TYR A 81 -1.90 7.33 1.92
CA TYR A 81 -3.27 7.88 1.73
C TYR A 81 -4.36 7.15 2.52
N ALA A 82 -4.06 5.98 3.09
CA ALA A 82 -4.97 5.21 3.92
C ALA A 82 -5.03 5.71 5.37
N ARG A 83 -4.04 6.49 5.85
CA ARG A 83 -4.04 7.05 7.22
C ARG A 83 -5.35 7.71 7.64
N PRO A 84 -6.03 8.51 6.78
CA PRO A 84 -7.29 9.14 7.13
C PRO A 84 -8.43 8.15 7.39
N SER A 85 -8.28 6.85 7.10
CA SER A 85 -9.31 5.87 7.44
C SER A 85 -9.45 5.65 8.93
N HIS A 86 -8.40 5.88 9.72
CA HIS A 86 -8.42 5.74 11.17
C HIS A 86 -9.32 6.76 11.85
N ALA A 87 -9.55 7.92 11.22
CA ALA A 87 -10.52 8.90 11.70
C ALA A 87 -11.92 8.30 11.87
N TYR A 88 -12.34 7.37 11.00
CA TYR A 88 -13.65 6.70 11.11
C TYR A 88 -13.74 5.70 12.26
N LEU A 89 -12.61 5.39 12.90
CA LEU A 89 -12.52 4.54 14.08
C LEU A 89 -12.30 5.37 15.36
N GLU A 90 -12.43 6.70 15.26
CA GLU A 90 -12.11 7.65 16.34
C GLU A 90 -10.64 7.53 16.81
N LEU A 91 -9.76 7.20 15.86
CA LEU A 91 -8.32 7.08 16.07
C LEU A 91 -7.56 8.07 15.21
N SER A 92 -6.39 8.49 15.68
CA SER A 92 -5.58 9.45 14.92
C SER A 92 -5.01 8.82 13.62
N PRO A 93 -5.05 9.56 12.49
CA PRO A 93 -4.30 9.20 11.28
C PRO A 93 -2.77 9.22 11.44
N GLY A 94 -2.26 9.76 12.56
CA GLY A 94 -0.84 9.83 12.91
C GLY A 94 -0.27 8.49 13.38
N LEU A 95 0.23 8.45 14.63
CA LEU A 95 0.82 7.25 15.22
C LEU A 95 -0.20 6.10 15.35
N ASP A 96 -1.45 6.39 15.72
CA ASP A 96 -2.47 5.36 15.91
C ASP A 96 -2.71 4.52 14.64
N PHE A 97 -2.53 5.07 13.43
CA PHE A 97 -2.64 4.31 12.18
C PHE A 97 -1.64 3.14 12.06
N GLU A 98 -0.47 3.30 12.66
CA GLU A 98 0.64 2.34 12.58
C GLU A 98 0.90 1.60 13.90
N SER A 99 0.24 2.00 14.99
CA SER A 99 0.32 1.35 16.30
C SER A 99 -0.98 0.70 16.76
N LYS A 100 -2.17 1.09 16.29
CA LYS A 100 -3.47 0.49 16.65
C LYS A 100 -4.12 -0.13 15.42
N LEU A 101 -4.03 -1.44 15.31
CA LEU A 101 -4.41 -2.19 14.12
C LEU A 101 -5.59 -3.12 14.39
N PHE A 102 -6.29 -3.50 13.33
CA PHE A 102 -7.39 -4.44 13.43
C PHE A 102 -7.20 -5.58 12.43
N ALA A 103 -7.30 -6.83 12.91
CA ALA A 103 -7.18 -8.04 12.10
C ALA A 103 -8.55 -8.68 11.91
N LYS A 104 -8.99 -8.86 10.64
CA LYS A 104 -10.29 -9.46 10.31
C LYS A 104 -10.18 -10.99 10.30
N ILE A 105 -10.28 -11.62 11.47
CA ILE A 105 -10.02 -13.06 11.65
C ILE A 105 -10.99 -13.97 10.87
N ASN A 106 -12.17 -13.46 10.47
CA ASN A 106 -13.15 -14.19 9.66
C ASN A 106 -13.04 -13.90 8.15
N ALA A 107 -11.94 -13.31 7.67
CA ALA A 107 -11.78 -12.87 6.28
C ALA A 107 -11.98 -14.00 5.25
N ALA A 108 -11.33 -15.15 5.44
CA ALA A 108 -11.44 -16.28 4.53
C ALA A 108 -12.86 -16.87 4.50
N GLU A 109 -13.51 -16.94 5.65
CA GLU A 109 -14.89 -17.43 5.76
C GLU A 109 -15.89 -16.52 5.04
N LEU A 110 -15.77 -15.20 5.25
CA LEU A 110 -16.56 -14.23 4.52
C LEU A 110 -16.36 -14.32 3.01
N LEU A 111 -15.13 -14.59 2.56
CA LEU A 111 -14.84 -14.73 1.14
C LEU A 111 -15.52 -15.97 0.54
N ARG A 112 -15.45 -17.13 1.21
CA ARG A 112 -16.17 -18.35 0.78
C ARG A 112 -17.67 -18.10 0.69
N ARG A 113 -18.25 -17.47 1.72
CA ARG A 113 -19.67 -17.12 1.75
C ARG A 113 -20.06 -16.17 0.60
N GLU A 114 -19.20 -15.21 0.27
CA GLU A 114 -19.44 -14.30 -0.85
C GLU A 114 -19.45 -15.05 -2.19
N PHE A 115 -18.46 -15.92 -2.41
CA PHE A 115 -18.37 -16.76 -3.61
C PHE A 115 -19.55 -17.73 -3.75
N ALA A 116 -20.18 -18.14 -2.66
CA ALA A 116 -21.35 -19.02 -2.69
C ALA A 116 -22.65 -18.35 -3.16
N LYS A 117 -22.72 -17.00 -3.17
CA LYS A 117 -23.96 -16.28 -3.55
C LYS A 117 -24.31 -16.54 -5.02
N PRO A 118 -25.53 -16.98 -5.37
CA PRO A 118 -25.91 -17.30 -6.76
C PRO A 118 -25.65 -16.17 -7.76
N ALA A 119 -25.80 -14.91 -7.34
CA ALA A 119 -25.57 -13.73 -8.17
C ALA A 119 -24.10 -13.30 -8.25
N TYR A 120 -23.18 -13.97 -7.56
CA TYR A 120 -21.76 -13.62 -7.58
C TYR A 120 -21.17 -13.85 -8.97
N GLN A 121 -20.51 -12.81 -9.50
CA GLN A 121 -19.79 -12.84 -10.77
C GLN A 121 -18.30 -12.57 -10.52
N PRO A 122 -17.38 -13.46 -10.96
CA PRO A 122 -15.95 -13.30 -10.71
C PRO A 122 -15.37 -12.10 -11.45
N GLN A 123 -14.59 -11.29 -10.74
CA GLN A 123 -13.77 -10.20 -11.28
C GLN A 123 -12.54 -10.07 -10.41
N THR A 124 -11.42 -9.62 -10.97
CA THR A 124 -10.17 -9.43 -10.22
C THR A 124 -10.39 -8.68 -8.91
N ILE A 125 -10.00 -9.30 -7.80
CA ILE A 125 -9.95 -8.68 -6.48
C ILE A 125 -8.50 -8.30 -6.20
N VAL A 126 -8.26 -7.05 -5.80
CA VAL A 126 -6.91 -6.60 -5.42
C VAL A 126 -6.72 -6.67 -3.90
N LEU A 127 -5.72 -7.42 -3.46
CA LEU A 127 -5.17 -7.36 -2.10
C LEU A 127 -4.12 -6.24 -2.04
N GLY A 128 -4.14 -5.43 -0.99
CA GLY A 128 -3.15 -4.35 -0.81
C GLY A 128 -3.53 -3.00 -1.38
N ALA A 129 -4.81 -2.80 -1.69
CA ALA A 129 -5.32 -1.54 -2.22
C ALA A 129 -5.47 -0.43 -1.16
N ASN A 130 -5.36 -0.70 0.14
CA ASN A 130 -5.42 0.33 1.18
C ASN A 130 -4.38 0.08 2.29
N THR A 131 -4.27 -1.15 2.78
CA THR A 131 -3.25 -1.59 3.75
C THR A 131 -2.45 -2.75 3.16
N ASP A 132 -1.17 -2.86 3.52
CA ASP A 132 -0.33 -3.92 2.95
C ASP A 132 -0.73 -5.29 3.54
N PRO A 133 -1.04 -6.30 2.71
CA PRO A 133 -1.42 -7.62 3.19
C PRO A 133 -0.25 -8.36 3.85
N TYR A 134 0.99 -7.96 3.55
CA TYR A 134 2.22 -8.58 4.04
C TYR A 134 2.99 -7.68 5.03
N GLN A 135 2.28 -6.82 5.74
CA GLN A 135 2.84 -6.04 6.85
C GLN A 135 3.33 -6.95 8.00
N PRO A 136 4.25 -6.51 8.88
CA PRO A 136 4.89 -7.37 9.89
C PRO A 136 3.95 -8.31 10.68
N ILE A 137 2.78 -7.87 11.15
CA ILE A 137 1.80 -8.73 11.85
C ILE A 137 1.28 -9.92 11.02
N GLU A 138 1.35 -9.89 9.69
CA GLU A 138 0.98 -11.03 8.83
C GLU A 138 1.86 -12.27 9.09
N HIS A 139 3.03 -12.11 9.71
CA HIS A 139 3.86 -13.24 10.18
C HIS A 139 3.08 -14.15 11.14
N HIS A 140 2.29 -13.55 12.03
CA HIS A 140 1.48 -14.26 13.02
C HIS A 140 0.15 -14.70 12.44
N TYR A 141 -0.59 -13.77 11.85
CA TYR A 141 -1.99 -13.95 11.50
C TYR A 141 -2.25 -14.78 10.24
N ARG A 142 -1.36 -14.70 9.23
CA ARG A 142 -1.46 -15.46 7.98
C ARG A 142 -2.78 -15.28 7.20
N LEU A 143 -3.54 -14.21 7.43
CA LEU A 143 -4.85 -13.98 6.80
C LEU A 143 -4.72 -13.86 5.28
N THR A 144 -3.62 -13.30 4.80
CA THR A 144 -3.36 -13.21 3.36
C THR A 144 -3.20 -14.59 2.75
N ARG A 145 -2.46 -15.48 3.41
CA ARG A 145 -2.31 -16.88 2.96
C ARG A 145 -3.66 -17.60 2.93
N GLU A 146 -4.49 -17.41 3.95
CA GLU A 146 -5.84 -18.01 3.99
C GLU A 146 -6.72 -17.51 2.84
N LEU A 147 -6.71 -16.21 2.56
CA LEU A 147 -7.41 -15.61 1.42
C LEU A 147 -6.92 -16.18 0.09
N LEU A 148 -5.60 -16.27 -0.10
CA LEU A 148 -5.01 -16.86 -1.32
C LEU A 148 -5.39 -18.34 -1.47
N THR A 149 -5.46 -19.09 -0.37
CA THR A 149 -5.90 -20.49 -0.37
C THR A 149 -7.35 -20.62 -0.85
N VAL A 150 -8.24 -19.76 -0.35
CA VAL A 150 -9.64 -19.70 -0.81
C VAL A 150 -9.71 -19.29 -2.29
N MET A 151 -8.94 -18.28 -2.70
CA MET A 151 -8.92 -17.84 -4.10
C MET A 151 -8.42 -18.93 -5.04
N LEU A 152 -7.37 -19.67 -4.67
CA LEU A 152 -6.88 -20.79 -5.48
C LEU A 152 -7.89 -21.93 -5.55
N ALA A 153 -8.51 -22.31 -4.43
CA ALA A 153 -9.53 -23.37 -4.39
C ALA A 153 -10.75 -23.07 -5.29
N HIS A 154 -11.07 -21.79 -5.45
CA HIS A 154 -12.16 -21.32 -6.31
C HIS A 154 -11.70 -20.75 -7.65
N ARG A 155 -10.42 -20.90 -7.99
CA ARG A 155 -9.81 -20.38 -9.23
C ARG A 155 -10.19 -18.92 -9.51
N HIS A 156 -10.17 -18.11 -8.44
CA HIS A 156 -10.61 -16.74 -8.47
C HIS A 156 -9.43 -15.80 -8.78
N PRO A 157 -9.54 -14.86 -9.73
CA PRO A 157 -8.46 -13.96 -10.08
C PRO A 157 -8.12 -12.97 -8.96
N VAL A 158 -6.83 -12.77 -8.71
CA VAL A 158 -6.29 -11.92 -7.65
C VAL A 158 -5.13 -11.05 -8.15
N GLY A 159 -5.23 -9.75 -7.86
CA GLY A 159 -4.09 -8.83 -7.93
C GLY A 159 -3.50 -8.62 -6.54
N LEU A 160 -2.19 -8.48 -6.41
CA LEU A 160 -1.55 -8.12 -5.14
C LEU A 160 -0.72 -6.85 -5.29
N ILE A 161 -0.78 -5.97 -4.30
CA ILE A 161 0.08 -4.80 -4.16
C ILE A 161 0.81 -4.91 -2.83
N THR A 162 2.14 -4.86 -2.83
CA THR A 162 2.91 -4.93 -1.58
C THR A 162 4.25 -4.18 -1.63
N LYS A 163 4.76 -3.82 -0.45
CA LYS A 163 6.11 -3.32 -0.17
C LYS A 163 6.98 -4.33 0.59
N SER A 164 6.48 -5.54 0.82
CA SER A 164 7.07 -6.51 1.74
C SER A 164 7.65 -7.72 1.01
N ALA A 165 8.83 -8.16 1.44
CA ALA A 165 9.43 -9.41 0.99
C ALA A 165 8.73 -10.66 1.54
N MET A 166 7.85 -10.50 2.54
CA MET A 166 7.08 -11.61 3.11
C MET A 166 6.14 -12.28 2.10
N ILE A 167 5.78 -11.61 0.99
CA ILE A 167 5.05 -12.22 -0.12
C ILE A 167 5.70 -13.51 -0.64
N LEU A 168 7.02 -13.64 -0.54
CA LEU A 168 7.76 -14.84 -0.96
C LEU A 168 7.46 -16.07 -0.08
N ARG A 169 6.88 -15.90 1.11
CA ARG A 169 6.36 -17.01 1.93
C ARG A 169 5.29 -17.80 1.19
N ASP A 170 4.44 -17.11 0.44
CA ASP A 170 3.27 -17.69 -0.23
C ASP A 170 3.53 -17.90 -1.74
N LEU A 171 4.81 -18.01 -2.12
CA LEU A 171 5.23 -18.23 -3.51
C LEU A 171 4.66 -19.53 -4.10
N ASP A 172 4.42 -20.54 -3.25
CA ASP A 172 3.74 -21.79 -3.62
C ASP A 172 2.35 -21.51 -4.20
N LEU A 173 1.51 -20.76 -3.48
CA LEU A 173 0.15 -20.41 -3.90
C LEU A 173 0.16 -19.45 -5.11
N LEU A 174 1.05 -18.46 -5.10
CA LEU A 174 1.15 -17.47 -6.17
C LEU A 174 1.57 -18.11 -7.50
N THR A 175 2.44 -19.11 -7.46
CA THR A 175 2.88 -19.85 -8.66
C THR A 175 1.72 -20.65 -9.27
N GLU A 176 0.93 -21.35 -8.45
CA GLU A 176 -0.23 -22.09 -8.96
C GLU A 176 -1.30 -21.16 -9.56
N LEU A 177 -1.62 -20.06 -8.88
CA LEU A 177 -2.52 -19.04 -9.41
C LEU A 177 -2.00 -18.45 -10.72
N ALA A 178 -0.69 -18.16 -10.81
CA ALA A 178 -0.08 -17.61 -12.01
C ALA A 178 -0.16 -18.58 -13.20
N ARG A 179 0.06 -19.88 -12.99
CA ARG A 179 -0.07 -20.91 -14.05
C ARG A 179 -1.46 -20.96 -14.66
N GLU A 180 -2.50 -20.69 -13.87
CA GLU A 180 -3.89 -20.63 -14.34
C GLU A 180 -4.29 -19.25 -14.90
N GLY A 181 -3.36 -18.28 -14.96
CA GLY A 181 -3.64 -16.91 -15.41
C GLY A 181 -4.49 -16.11 -14.41
N LEU A 182 -4.43 -16.46 -13.12
CA LEU A 182 -5.25 -15.88 -12.05
C LEU A 182 -4.51 -14.87 -11.18
N CYS A 183 -3.19 -14.71 -11.33
CA CYS A 183 -2.41 -13.84 -10.45
C CYS A 183 -1.60 -12.77 -11.22
N GLN A 184 -1.61 -11.55 -10.68
CA GLN A 184 -0.63 -10.52 -11.01
C GLN A 184 -0.16 -9.83 -9.72
N VAL A 185 1.14 -9.59 -9.59
CA VAL A 185 1.73 -8.89 -8.44
C VAL A 185 2.31 -7.54 -8.88
N MET A 186 2.07 -6.49 -8.11
CA MET A 186 2.70 -5.18 -8.23
C MET A 186 3.50 -4.89 -6.97
N VAL A 187 4.81 -4.70 -7.11
CA VAL A 187 5.70 -4.36 -6.00
C VAL A 187 5.93 -2.85 -5.96
N SER A 188 5.57 -2.19 -4.86
CA SER A 188 5.82 -0.76 -4.69
C SER A 188 7.27 -0.47 -4.32
N VAL A 189 8.02 0.16 -5.22
CA VAL A 189 9.39 0.62 -4.98
C VAL A 189 9.39 2.14 -4.96
N THR A 190 9.44 2.72 -3.76
CA THR A 190 9.39 4.17 -3.57
C THR A 190 10.75 4.81 -3.83
N THR A 191 11.84 4.21 -3.36
CA THR A 191 13.21 4.70 -3.51
C THR A 191 14.18 3.52 -3.40
N LEU A 192 15.34 3.63 -4.03
CA LEU A 192 16.48 2.71 -3.84
C LEU A 192 17.46 3.24 -2.77
N ASN A 193 17.27 4.48 -2.31
CA ASN A 193 18.04 5.08 -1.23
C ASN A 193 17.54 4.59 0.14
N GLU A 194 18.37 3.82 0.84
CA GLU A 194 18.04 3.25 2.16
C GLU A 194 17.73 4.31 3.23
N THR A 195 18.45 5.43 3.20
CA THR A 195 18.27 6.51 4.18
C THR A 195 16.89 7.13 4.02
N LEU A 196 16.52 7.49 2.79
CA LEU A 196 15.19 8.03 2.50
C LEU A 196 14.09 7.00 2.78
N ARG A 197 14.31 5.72 2.44
CA ARG A 197 13.39 4.61 2.73
C ARG A 197 13.10 4.51 4.22
N ARG A 198 14.12 4.53 5.09
CA ARG A 198 13.95 4.44 6.55
C ARG A 198 13.13 5.58 7.13
N GLN A 199 13.22 6.77 6.55
CA GLN A 199 12.46 7.94 7.01
C GLN A 199 11.02 7.92 6.48
N LEU A 200 10.81 7.48 5.23
CA LEU A 200 9.50 7.48 4.61
C LEU A 200 8.63 6.28 4.99
N GLU A 201 9.24 5.09 5.12
CA GLU A 201 8.59 3.78 5.24
C GLU A 201 9.45 2.81 6.10
N PRO A 202 9.59 3.12 7.40
CA PRO A 202 10.60 2.56 8.29
C PRO A 202 10.56 1.04 8.43
N ARG A 203 9.36 0.45 8.37
CA ARG A 203 9.15 -0.99 8.60
C ARG A 203 8.82 -1.77 7.33
N ALA A 204 8.83 -1.12 6.17
CA ALA A 204 8.74 -1.79 4.88
C ALA A 204 10.10 -2.41 4.48
N SER A 205 10.09 -3.37 3.54
CA SER A 205 11.34 -3.96 3.04
C SER A 205 12.23 -2.92 2.36
N THR A 206 13.55 -3.12 2.35
CA THR A 206 14.48 -2.21 1.67
C THR A 206 14.19 -2.12 0.17
N GLY A 207 14.58 -1.02 -0.50
CA GLY A 207 14.41 -0.87 -1.96
C GLY A 207 15.04 -2.04 -2.72
N VAL A 208 16.29 -2.39 -2.40
CA VAL A 208 16.98 -3.57 -2.95
C VAL A 208 16.25 -4.88 -2.65
N GLY A 209 15.70 -5.03 -1.44
CA GLY A 209 14.90 -6.20 -1.07
C GLY A 209 13.66 -6.34 -1.95
N ARG A 210 13.00 -5.24 -2.30
CA ARG A 210 11.84 -5.25 -3.21
C ARG A 210 12.22 -5.57 -4.65
N ILE A 211 13.37 -5.12 -5.14
CA ILE A 211 13.90 -5.54 -6.45
C ILE A 211 14.16 -7.07 -6.46
N LYS A 212 14.73 -7.63 -5.38
CA LYS A 212 14.91 -9.08 -5.26
C LYS A 212 13.57 -9.83 -5.22
N VAL A 213 12.53 -9.26 -4.63
CA VAL A 213 11.17 -9.86 -4.67
C VAL A 213 10.66 -9.95 -6.10
N ILE A 214 10.81 -8.89 -6.89
CA ILE A 214 10.47 -8.90 -8.32
C ILE A 214 11.22 -10.02 -9.04
N GLU A 215 12.53 -10.12 -8.83
CA GLU A 215 13.37 -11.17 -9.41
C GLU A 215 12.87 -12.58 -9.09
N ARG A 216 12.54 -12.82 -7.81
CA ARG A 216 12.09 -14.13 -7.34
C ARG A 216 10.70 -14.50 -7.87
N LEU A 217 9.78 -13.54 -7.96
CA LEU A 217 8.45 -13.75 -8.54
C LEU A 217 8.55 -14.02 -10.04
N ALA A 218 9.31 -13.21 -10.78
CA ALA A 218 9.52 -13.38 -12.21
C ALA A 218 10.14 -14.75 -12.54
N LYS A 219 11.17 -15.17 -11.79
CA LYS A 219 11.80 -16.49 -11.95
C LYS A 219 10.84 -17.66 -11.65
N ALA A 220 9.85 -17.45 -10.80
CA ALA A 220 8.81 -18.45 -10.51
C ALA A 220 7.67 -18.45 -11.54
N GLY A 221 7.73 -17.58 -12.56
CA GLY A 221 6.68 -17.44 -13.57
C GLY A 221 5.46 -16.65 -13.11
N VAL A 222 5.55 -15.92 -11.99
CA VAL A 222 4.46 -15.04 -11.52
C VAL A 222 4.54 -13.70 -12.25
N PRO A 223 3.48 -13.27 -12.97
CA PRO A 223 3.45 -11.96 -13.61
C PRO A 223 3.63 -10.85 -12.58
N VAL A 224 4.74 -10.12 -12.69
CA VAL A 224 5.12 -9.09 -11.73
C VAL A 224 5.41 -7.75 -12.42
N GLY A 225 5.03 -6.66 -11.78
CA GLY A 225 5.33 -5.30 -12.18
C GLY A 225 5.80 -4.44 -11.01
N VAL A 226 6.21 -3.21 -11.32
CA VAL A 226 6.66 -2.22 -10.32
C VAL A 226 5.71 -1.03 -10.23
N LEU A 227 5.47 -0.54 -9.02
CA LEU A 227 4.84 0.75 -8.78
C LEU A 227 5.86 1.71 -8.17
N ALA A 228 6.31 2.69 -8.96
CA ALA A 228 7.07 3.83 -8.48
C ALA A 228 6.10 4.81 -7.78
N ALA A 229 5.68 4.47 -6.57
CA ALA A 229 4.54 5.13 -5.92
C ALA A 229 4.71 5.29 -4.39
N PRO A 230 4.64 6.52 -3.87
CA PRO A 230 4.51 7.79 -4.60
C PRO A 230 5.85 8.31 -5.13
N MET A 231 5.82 9.03 -6.24
CA MET A 231 6.87 9.98 -6.65
C MET A 231 6.63 11.29 -5.91
N ILE A 232 7.63 11.69 -5.12
CA ILE A 232 7.67 12.90 -4.31
C ILE A 232 8.66 13.85 -4.99
N PRO A 233 8.23 15.06 -5.38
CA PRO A 233 9.10 16.00 -6.07
C PRO A 233 10.38 16.25 -5.27
N ARG A 234 11.53 16.34 -5.97
CA ARG A 234 12.88 16.58 -5.42
C ARG A 234 13.45 15.53 -4.45
N LEU A 235 12.64 14.63 -3.89
CA LEU A 235 13.11 13.58 -2.99
C LEU A 235 13.47 12.31 -3.74
N ASN A 236 12.47 11.54 -4.18
CA ASN A 236 12.66 10.28 -4.91
C ASN A 236 12.23 10.37 -6.38
N GLU A 237 11.55 11.44 -6.81
CA GLU A 237 11.22 11.63 -8.23
C GLU A 237 12.44 11.55 -9.17
N PRO A 238 13.64 12.05 -8.80
CA PRO A 238 14.84 11.87 -9.63
C PRO A 238 15.23 10.40 -9.86
N GLU A 239 14.77 9.47 -9.01
CA GLU A 239 15.08 8.04 -9.10
C GLU A 239 14.14 7.26 -10.04
N LEU A 240 13.12 7.90 -10.64
CA LEU A 240 12.07 7.22 -11.41
C LEU A 240 12.62 6.20 -12.43
N GLU A 241 13.50 6.64 -13.33
CA GLU A 241 14.05 5.78 -14.39
C GLU A 241 14.95 4.70 -13.81
N GLN A 242 15.69 4.99 -12.73
CA GLN A 242 16.56 4.03 -12.07
C GLN A 242 15.74 2.91 -11.42
N ILE A 243 14.64 3.25 -10.74
CA ILE A 243 13.70 2.29 -10.14
C ILE A 243 13.11 1.40 -11.22
N ILE A 244 12.61 1.99 -12.31
CA ILE A 244 11.99 1.24 -13.41
C ILE A 244 13.01 0.32 -14.08
N LYS A 245 14.21 0.83 -14.38
CA LYS A 245 15.27 0.01 -14.99
C LYS A 245 15.64 -1.16 -14.09
N ALA A 246 15.87 -0.92 -12.81
CA ALA A 246 16.23 -1.99 -11.85
C ALA A 246 15.12 -3.05 -11.74
N ALA A 247 13.85 -2.64 -11.78
CA ALA A 247 12.73 -3.56 -11.76
C ALA A 247 12.63 -4.39 -13.06
N VAL A 248 12.84 -3.79 -14.23
CA VAL A 248 12.83 -4.49 -15.52
C VAL A 248 14.02 -5.45 -15.63
N ASP A 249 15.21 -5.04 -15.20
CA ASP A 249 16.39 -5.91 -15.12
C ASP A 249 16.12 -7.13 -14.21
N ALA A 250 15.28 -6.96 -13.19
CA ALA A 250 14.80 -8.04 -12.32
C ALA A 250 13.61 -8.84 -12.89
N GLY A 251 13.09 -8.51 -14.07
CA GLY A 251 12.01 -9.26 -14.72
C GLY A 251 10.60 -8.70 -14.53
N ALA A 252 10.45 -7.44 -14.10
CA ALA A 252 9.16 -6.76 -14.13
C ALA A 252 8.67 -6.58 -15.58
N GLY A 253 7.45 -7.06 -15.88
CA GLY A 253 6.84 -6.97 -17.21
C GLY A 253 6.03 -5.68 -17.44
N CYS A 254 5.70 -4.95 -16.37
CA CYS A 254 5.00 -3.68 -16.45
C CYS A 254 5.44 -2.73 -15.33
N ALA A 255 5.18 -1.43 -15.50
CA ALA A 255 5.39 -0.43 -14.47
C ALA A 255 4.25 0.59 -14.44
N ASP A 256 4.11 1.29 -13.32
CA ASP A 256 3.40 2.56 -13.24
C ASP A 256 4.00 3.46 -12.16
N TYR A 257 3.62 4.72 -12.14
CA TYR A 257 3.94 5.66 -11.07
C TYR A 257 2.70 6.38 -10.56
N ILE A 258 2.77 6.92 -9.35
CA ILE A 258 1.73 7.80 -8.78
C ILE A 258 2.43 9.03 -8.22
N LEU A 259 2.01 10.23 -8.61
CA LEU A 259 2.46 11.46 -7.95
C LEU A 259 1.87 11.53 -6.54
N LEU A 260 2.66 11.97 -5.56
CA LEU A 260 2.25 12.10 -4.16
C LEU A 260 0.85 12.74 -4.02
N ARG A 261 0.07 12.17 -3.11
CA ARG A 261 -1.27 12.62 -2.72
C ARG A 261 -1.27 12.84 -1.21
N LEU A 262 -1.87 13.94 -0.78
CA LEU A 262 -1.95 14.32 0.64
C LEU A 262 -3.41 14.58 1.06
N PRO A 263 -4.32 13.60 0.93
CA PRO A 263 -5.71 13.78 1.33
C PRO A 263 -5.84 14.02 2.84
N HIS A 264 -6.72 14.96 3.20
CA HIS A 264 -7.09 15.23 4.59
C HIS A 264 -5.87 15.48 5.51
N GLU A 265 -5.79 14.78 6.64
CA GLU A 265 -4.78 14.96 7.70
C GLU A 265 -3.34 14.68 7.21
N LEU A 266 -3.15 14.04 6.06
CA LEU A 266 -1.82 13.82 5.48
C LEU A 266 -1.09 15.13 5.16
N THR A 267 -1.82 16.20 4.84
CA THR A 267 -1.18 17.47 4.53
C THR A 267 -0.38 17.95 5.74
N THR A 268 -0.97 17.91 6.93
CA THR A 268 -0.31 18.26 8.19
C THR A 268 0.84 17.30 8.50
N LEU A 269 0.54 15.99 8.56
CA LEU A 269 1.54 14.97 8.89
C LEU A 269 2.78 15.01 7.99
N PHE A 270 2.59 15.22 6.68
CA PHE A 270 3.69 15.27 5.74
C PHE A 270 4.47 16.59 5.83
N CYS A 271 3.81 17.72 6.11
CA CYS A 271 4.49 18.99 6.37
C CYS A 271 5.38 18.90 7.61
N ASP A 272 4.90 18.31 8.71
CA ASP A 272 5.66 18.16 9.96
C ASP A 272 6.84 17.20 9.78
N TRP A 273 6.64 16.14 8.99
CA TRP A 273 7.72 15.24 8.59
C TRP A 273 8.79 15.96 7.75
N LEU A 274 8.39 16.85 6.83
CA LEU A 274 9.34 17.67 6.07
C LEU A 274 10.10 18.65 6.96
N ASP A 275 9.46 19.27 7.95
CA ASP A 275 10.16 20.13 8.93
C ASP A 275 11.25 19.36 9.68
N THR A 276 10.94 18.11 10.04
CA THR A 276 11.86 17.26 10.81
C THR A 276 13.04 16.75 9.97
N HIS A 277 12.76 16.28 8.75
CA HIS A 277 13.76 15.53 7.95
C HIS A 277 14.38 16.33 6.80
N TYR A 278 13.65 17.29 6.23
CA TYR A 278 14.04 18.04 5.04
C TYR A 278 13.66 19.53 5.09
N PRO A 279 13.96 20.27 6.19
CA PRO A 279 13.48 21.65 6.37
C PRO A 279 13.92 22.57 5.23
N GLY A 280 15.17 22.43 4.76
CA GLY A 280 15.70 23.23 3.64
C GLY A 280 15.08 22.93 2.27
N GLN A 281 14.33 21.83 2.12
CA GLN A 281 13.64 21.48 0.86
C GLN A 281 12.12 21.59 0.95
N LYS A 282 11.56 21.74 2.15
CA LYS A 282 10.11 21.71 2.41
C LYS A 282 9.32 22.59 1.45
N GLU A 283 9.59 23.89 1.44
CA GLU A 283 8.80 24.82 0.61
C GLU A 283 8.94 24.54 -0.88
N ALA A 284 10.11 24.09 -1.34
CA ALA A 284 10.29 23.73 -2.74
C ALA A 284 9.47 22.50 -3.14
N ILE A 285 9.39 21.49 -2.28
CA ILE A 285 8.57 20.28 -2.49
C ILE A 285 7.09 20.67 -2.49
N LEU A 286 6.65 21.42 -1.47
CA LEU A 286 5.26 21.86 -1.33
C LEU A 286 4.83 22.75 -2.51
N ASN A 287 5.68 23.66 -2.98
CA ASN A 287 5.38 24.51 -4.14
C ASN A 287 5.23 23.70 -5.44
N GLN A 288 6.05 22.67 -5.65
CA GLN A 288 5.88 21.77 -6.81
C GLN A 288 4.59 20.95 -6.71
N LEU A 289 4.20 20.52 -5.52
CA LEU A 289 2.91 19.87 -5.30
C LEU A 289 1.75 20.84 -5.57
N ARG A 290 1.79 22.07 -5.05
CA ARG A 290 0.78 23.11 -5.31
C ARG A 290 0.63 23.40 -6.80
N ALA A 291 1.75 23.58 -7.49
CA ALA A 291 1.76 23.78 -8.94
C ALA A 291 1.13 22.60 -9.69
N SER A 292 1.28 21.38 -9.16
CA SER A 292 0.71 20.16 -9.75
C SER A 292 -0.77 19.90 -9.41
N ARG A 293 -1.40 20.79 -8.65
CA ARG A 293 -2.70 20.58 -7.99
C ARG A 293 -3.55 21.86 -7.94
N GLY A 294 -3.35 22.79 -8.87
CA GLY A 294 -4.15 24.03 -8.95
C GLY A 294 -4.00 24.94 -7.73
N GLY A 295 -2.82 24.94 -7.08
CA GLY A 295 -2.51 25.79 -5.92
C GLY A 295 -2.69 25.13 -4.55
N ALA A 296 -3.38 23.98 -4.47
CA ALA A 296 -3.59 23.23 -3.23
C ALA A 296 -2.57 22.11 -3.02
N LEU A 297 -2.44 21.54 -1.82
CA LEU A 297 -1.52 20.40 -1.58
C LEU A 297 -2.10 19.04 -1.99
N ASN A 298 -3.40 18.97 -2.28
CA ASN A 298 -4.07 17.76 -2.73
C ASN A 298 -5.24 18.10 -3.66
N SER A 299 -5.56 17.18 -4.56
CA SER A 299 -6.76 17.24 -5.40
C SER A 299 -7.47 15.88 -5.37
N ALA A 300 -8.80 15.91 -5.29
CA ALA A 300 -9.66 14.73 -5.33
C ALA A 300 -10.18 14.41 -6.75
N THR A 301 -9.93 15.30 -7.73
CA THR A 301 -10.44 15.21 -9.10
C THR A 301 -9.95 13.93 -9.78
N PHE A 302 -10.89 13.11 -10.27
CA PHE A 302 -10.56 11.93 -11.07
C PHE A 302 -9.79 12.32 -12.35
N GLY A 303 -8.97 11.42 -12.85
CA GLY A 303 -8.06 11.64 -13.99
C GLY A 303 -6.74 12.28 -13.56
N SER A 304 -6.79 13.34 -12.75
CA SER A 304 -5.58 14.08 -12.37
C SER A 304 -5.07 13.80 -10.96
N ARG A 305 -5.89 13.35 -10.01
CA ARG A 305 -5.47 13.10 -8.60
C ARG A 305 -4.27 12.16 -8.45
N MET A 306 -4.04 11.21 -9.37
CA MET A 306 -2.86 10.32 -9.32
C MET A 306 -1.67 10.82 -10.13
N ARG A 307 -1.87 11.72 -11.10
CA ARG A 307 -0.84 12.15 -12.06
C ARG A 307 -0.33 13.57 -11.82
N GLY A 308 -1.19 14.45 -11.33
CA GLY A 308 -0.95 15.89 -11.30
C GLY A 308 -1.30 16.55 -12.63
N GLU A 309 -1.22 17.88 -12.65
CA GLU A 309 -1.39 18.74 -13.83
C GLU A 309 -0.22 19.73 -13.92
N GLY A 310 -0.04 20.38 -15.07
CA GLY A 310 0.99 21.41 -15.25
C GLY A 310 2.39 20.85 -15.48
N GLN A 311 3.35 21.77 -15.67
CA GLN A 311 4.66 21.47 -16.28
C GLN A 311 5.44 20.35 -15.58
N PHE A 312 5.43 20.32 -14.25
CA PHE A 312 6.13 19.28 -13.49
C PHE A 312 5.49 17.90 -13.70
N ALA A 313 4.16 17.81 -13.60
CA ALA A 313 3.43 16.56 -13.81
C ALA A 313 3.58 16.06 -15.26
N ASP A 314 3.55 16.98 -16.23
CA ASP A 314 3.76 16.69 -17.65
C ASP A 314 5.17 16.15 -17.91
N LEU A 315 6.19 16.77 -17.32
CA LEU A 315 7.57 16.31 -17.42
C LEU A 315 7.74 14.90 -16.82
N LEU A 316 7.18 14.68 -15.63
CA LEU A 316 7.19 13.37 -14.97
C LEU A 316 6.50 12.30 -15.83
N ALA A 317 5.34 12.63 -16.41
CA ALA A 317 4.60 11.75 -17.31
C ALA A 317 5.38 11.44 -18.59
N GLN A 318 6.05 12.45 -19.16
CA GLN A 318 6.90 12.30 -20.34
C GLN A 318 8.11 11.41 -20.06
N ARG A 319 8.82 11.65 -18.95
CA ARG A 319 9.93 10.81 -18.48
C ARG A 319 9.50 9.34 -18.35
N PHE A 320 8.41 9.09 -17.64
CA PHE A 320 7.83 7.76 -17.48
C PHE A 320 7.49 7.09 -18.83
N ARG A 321 6.85 7.85 -19.74
CA ARG A 321 6.47 7.34 -21.07
C ARG A 321 7.68 6.96 -21.91
N LEU A 322 8.73 7.79 -21.89
CA LEU A 322 9.96 7.56 -22.65
C LEU A 322 10.71 6.32 -22.14
N ILE A 323 10.87 6.18 -20.82
CA ILE A 323 11.53 5.00 -20.26
C ILE A 323 10.71 3.73 -20.48
N SER A 324 9.38 3.80 -20.33
CA SER A 324 8.49 2.66 -20.57
C SER A 324 8.54 2.19 -22.03
N ARG A 325 8.58 3.13 -22.99
CA ARG A 325 8.75 2.81 -24.41
C ARG A 325 10.12 2.21 -24.70
N ARG A 326 11.18 2.80 -24.14
CA ARG A 326 12.56 2.32 -24.32
C ARG A 326 12.76 0.90 -23.81
N LEU A 327 12.14 0.57 -22.68
CA LEU A 327 12.21 -0.75 -22.04
C LEU A 327 11.09 -1.71 -22.50
N GLN A 328 10.26 -1.31 -23.46
CA GLN A 328 9.17 -2.13 -24.03
C GLN A 328 8.21 -2.69 -22.97
N LEU A 329 7.92 -1.91 -21.94
CA LEU A 329 7.02 -2.32 -20.86
C LEU A 329 5.60 -2.60 -21.38
N GLY A 330 5.02 -3.70 -20.90
CA GLY A 330 3.65 -4.09 -21.19
C GLY A 330 2.62 -3.18 -20.50
N LYS A 331 1.34 -3.48 -20.74
CA LYS A 331 0.24 -2.82 -20.04
C LYS A 331 0.33 -3.10 -18.54
N ARG A 332 0.00 -2.10 -17.71
CA ARG A 332 0.02 -2.21 -16.24
C ARG A 332 -0.81 -3.39 -15.73
N HIS A 333 -1.96 -3.68 -16.35
CA HIS A 333 -2.86 -4.74 -15.93
C HIS A 333 -2.96 -5.83 -16.98
N VAL A 334 -2.71 -7.06 -16.54
CA VAL A 334 -3.01 -8.27 -17.32
C VAL A 334 -4.48 -8.62 -17.08
N ALA A 335 -5.20 -8.94 -18.16
CA ALA A 335 -6.55 -9.49 -18.03
C ALA A 335 -6.44 -10.88 -17.40
N LEU A 336 -6.89 -11.02 -16.14
CA LEU A 336 -6.85 -12.28 -15.41
C LEU A 336 -8.06 -13.15 -15.78
N ASN A 337 -7.88 -14.46 -15.70
CA ASN A 337 -8.87 -15.43 -16.12
C ASN A 337 -10.07 -15.50 -15.16
N THR A 338 -11.17 -14.81 -15.49
CA THR A 338 -12.42 -14.88 -14.72
C THR A 338 -13.26 -16.11 -15.04
N ALA A 339 -13.03 -16.75 -16.19
CA ALA A 339 -13.83 -17.88 -16.67
C ALA A 339 -13.52 -19.20 -15.95
N ALA A 340 -12.36 -19.29 -15.30
CA ALA A 340 -11.95 -20.48 -14.55
C ALA A 340 -12.61 -20.61 -13.17
N PHE A 341 -13.34 -19.59 -12.70
CA PHE A 341 -13.94 -19.55 -11.37
C PHE A 341 -14.84 -20.77 -11.10
N ILE A 342 -14.68 -21.38 -9.92
CA ILE A 342 -15.47 -22.52 -9.46
C ILE A 342 -16.25 -22.09 -8.22
N ARG A 343 -17.57 -22.17 -8.28
CA ARG A 343 -18.41 -21.83 -7.12
C ARG A 343 -18.27 -22.90 -6.02
N PRO A 344 -18.35 -22.53 -4.73
CA PRO A 344 -18.47 -23.53 -3.66
C PRO A 344 -19.58 -24.55 -3.94
N GLY A 345 -19.23 -25.84 -3.89
CA GLY A 345 -20.16 -26.94 -4.15
C GLY A 345 -20.31 -27.35 -5.62
N GLU A 346 -19.74 -26.62 -6.58
CA GLU A 346 -19.65 -27.08 -7.97
C GLU A 346 -18.53 -28.13 -8.10
N GLN A 347 -18.90 -29.35 -8.47
CA GLN A 347 -17.93 -30.42 -8.74
C GLN A 347 -17.15 -30.08 -10.02
N LEU A 348 -15.83 -30.29 -10.01
CA LEU A 348 -14.99 -30.22 -11.21
C LEU A 348 -15.65 -31.09 -12.29
N ARG A 349 -16.06 -30.49 -13.41
CA ARG A 349 -16.45 -31.26 -14.60
C ARG A 349 -15.19 -31.98 -15.08
N LEU A 350 -15.03 -33.22 -14.64
CA LEU A 350 -14.08 -34.16 -15.25
C LEU A 350 -14.53 -34.32 -16.69
N PHE A 351 -13.72 -33.82 -17.62
CA PHE A 351 -13.83 -34.16 -19.03
C PHE A 351 -13.43 -35.60 -19.25
#